data_AF-A0A1Q7DKW3-F1
#
_entry.id   AF-A0A1Q7DKW3-F1
#
_cell.length_a   1.000
_cell.length_b   1.000
_cell.length_c   1.000
_cell.angle_alpha   90.00
_cell.angle_beta   90.00
_cell.angle_gamma   90.00
#
_symmetry.space_group_name_H-M   'P 1'
#
loop_
_entity.id
_entity.type
_entity.pdbx_description
1 polymer ?
#
loop_
_entity_poly.entity_id
_entity_poly.type
_entity_poly.pdbx_seq_one_letter_code
_entity_poly.pdbx_strand_id
1 'polypeptide(L)' 'MGTGDVLDRLEETIARLADGSAPLDELVAAHERAVKLLAEAEAELQALRDQAEELGNSARPR' A
#
# COMPACT_ATOMS: atom_id res chain seq x y z
N MET A 1 -10.14 8.41 0.54
CA MET A 1 -9.45 7.70 1.65
C MET A 1 -7.99 8.08 1.54
N GLY A 2 -7.33 8.40 2.65
CA GLY A 2 -5.92 8.83 2.63
C GLY A 2 -4.97 7.64 2.71
N THR A 3 -3.72 7.81 2.27
CA THR A 3 -2.62 6.82 2.30
C THR A 3 -2.51 6.02 3.61
N GLY A 4 -2.81 6.65 4.75
CA GLY A 4 -2.81 5.95 6.05
C GLY A 4 -3.81 4.79 6.13
N ASP A 5 -4.99 4.93 5.53
CA ASP A 5 -6.05 3.91 5.58
C ASP A 5 -5.70 2.64 4.77
N VAL A 6 -4.94 2.78 3.68
CA VAL A 6 -4.48 1.64 2.88
C VAL A 6 -3.38 0.88 3.62
N LEU A 7 -2.45 1.60 4.24
CA LEU A 7 -1.36 1.00 5.02
C LEU A 7 -1.88 0.32 6.29
N ASP A 8 -2.80 0.95 7.03
CA ASP A 8 -3.41 0.37 8.23
C ASP A 8 -4.10 -0.97 7.92
N ARG A 9 -4.82 -1.06 6.80
CA ARG A 9 -5.47 -2.31 6.35
C ARG A 9 -4.47 -3.37 5.91
N LEU A 10 -3.36 -2.97 5.29
CA LEU A 10 -2.30 -3.89 4.90
C LEU A 10 -1.64 -4.49 6.15
N GLU A 11 -1.32 -3.66 7.14
CA GLU A 11 -0.76 -4.10 8.43
C GLU A 11 -1.68 -5.07 9.16
N GLU A 12 -3.00 -4.77 9.24
CA GLU A 12 -3.97 -5.67 9.85
C GLU A 12 -4.03 -7.03 9.13
N THR A 13 -3.99 -7.01 7.79
CA THR A 13 -4.04 -8.22 6.98
C THR A 13 -2.79 -9.07 7.14
N ILE A 14 -1.61 -8.45 7.21
CA ILE A 14 -0.34 -9.14 7.49
C ILE A 14 -0.33 -9.75 8.89
N ALA A 15 -0.85 -9.05 9.90
CA ALA A 15 -0.93 -9.58 11.26
C ALA A 15 -1.76 -10.88 11.32
N ARG A 16 -2.90 -10.93 10.62
CA ARG A 16 -3.73 -12.14 10.52
C ARG A 16 -3.02 -13.29 9.79
N LEU A 17 -2.25 -12.98 8.75
CA LEU A 17 -1.43 -13.97 8.05
C LEU A 17 -0.32 -14.54 8.94
N ALA A 18 0.34 -13.68 9.70
CA ALA A 18 1.45 -14.04 10.58
C ALA A 18 1.00 -14.89 11.78
N ASP A 19 -0.22 -14.69 12.27
CA ASP A 19 -0.81 -15.51 13.34
C ASP A 19 -1.00 -16.98 12.92
N GLY A 20 -1.32 -17.22 11.64
CA GLY A 20 -1.29 -18.57 11.04
C GLY A 20 -2.27 -19.59 11.64
N SER A 21 -3.13 -19.19 12.57
CA SER A 21 -4.10 -20.06 13.24
C SER A 21 -5.42 -20.22 12.48
N ALA A 22 -5.64 -19.38 11.45
CA ALA A 22 -6.84 -19.41 10.63
C ALA A 22 -6.82 -20.57 9.61
N PRO A 23 -8.00 -21.05 9.16
CA PRO A 23 -8.10 -21.99 8.05
C PRO A 23 -7.36 -21.51 6.79
N LEU A 24 -6.83 -22.45 6.00
CA LEU A 24 -6.04 -22.15 4.81
C LEU A 24 -6.75 -21.19 3.84
N ASP A 25 -8.05 -21.38 3.60
CA ASP A 25 -8.83 -20.53 2.69
C ASP A 25 -8.91 -19.07 3.19
N GLU A 26 -8.98 -18.87 4.51
CA GLU A 26 -8.99 -17.54 5.11
C GLU A 26 -7.62 -16.87 5.02
N LEU A 27 -6.54 -17.65 5.19
CA LEU A 27 -5.17 -17.18 4.98
C LEU A 27 -4.92 -16.83 3.51
N VAL A 28 -5.39 -17.63 2.56
CA VAL A 28 -5.30 -17.31 1.12
C VAL A 28 -6.06 -16.02 0.80
N ALA A 29 -7.29 -15.87 1.31
CA ALA A 29 -8.07 -14.65 1.11
C ALA A 29 -7.43 -13.41 1.77
N ALA A 30 -6.76 -13.57 2.92
CA ALA A 30 -5.97 -12.51 3.52
C ALA A 30 -4.75 -12.16 2.65
N HIS A 31 -4.03 -13.15 2.12
CA HIS A 31 -2.88 -12.92 1.25
C HIS A 31 -3.26 -12.18 -0.04
N GLU A 32 -4.34 -12.58 -0.71
CA GLU A 32 -4.85 -11.91 -1.90
C GLU A 32 -5.25 -10.44 -1.63
N ARG A 33 -5.81 -10.16 -0.45
CA ARG A 33 -6.12 -8.79 -0.03
C ARG A 33 -4.85 -7.98 0.22
N ALA A 34 -3.86 -8.55 0.90
CA ALA A 34 -2.58 -7.89 1.13
C ALA A 34 -1.87 -7.52 -0.18
N VAL A 35 -1.88 -8.41 -1.18
CA VAL A 35 -1.29 -8.13 -2.51
C VAL A 35 -1.98 -6.95 -3.19
N LYS A 36 -3.30 -6.84 -3.12
CA LYS A 36 -4.05 -5.71 -3.70
C LYS A 36 -3.73 -4.39 -3.01
N LEU A 37 -3.75 -4.39 -1.68
CA LEU A 37 -3.44 -3.20 -0.87
C LEU A 37 -2.00 -2.73 -1.08
N LEU A 38 -1.05 -3.67 -1.23
CA LEU A 38 0.34 -3.33 -1.55
C LEU A 38 0.43 -2.64 -2.92
N ALA A 39 -0.22 -3.18 -3.95
CA ALA A 39 -0.21 -2.57 -5.28
C ALA A 39 -0.85 -1.16 -5.27
N GLU A 40 -1.91 -0.95 -4.48
CA GLU A 40 -2.52 0.37 -4.28
C GLU A 40 -1.54 1.35 -3.61
N ALA A 41 -0.88 0.92 -2.53
CA ALA A 41 0.10 1.75 -1.83
C ALA A 41 1.32 2.10 -2.71
N GLU A 42 1.81 1.15 -3.52
CA GLU A 42 2.90 1.39 -4.47
C GLU A 42 2.51 2.41 -5.55
N ALA A 43 1.28 2.34 -6.06
CA ALA A 43 0.76 3.29 -7.04
C ALA A 43 0.63 4.70 -6.44
N GLU A 44 0.11 4.82 -5.22
CA GLU A 44 0.02 6.10 -4.53
C GLU A 44 1.40 6.70 -4.23
N LEU A 45 2.37 5.86 -3.83
CA LEU A 45 3.76 6.30 -3.64
C LEU A 45 4.36 6.80 -4.94
N GLN A 46 4.15 6.12 -6.05
CA GLN A 46 4.66 6.57 -7.35
C GLN A 46 4.04 7.91 -7.74
N ALA A 47 2.72 8.09 -7.56
CA ALA A 47 2.06 9.37 -7.84
C ALA A 47 2.61 10.53 -7.00
N LEU A 48 2.93 10.29 -5.71
CA LEU A 48 3.57 11.30 -4.86
C LEU A 48 4.99 11.63 -5.31
N ARG A 49 5.74 10.63 -5.79
CA ARG A 49 7.10 10.85 -6.34
C ARG A 49 7.05 11.68 -7.62
N ASP A 50 6.12 11.38 -8.52
CA ASP A 50 5.94 12.12 -9.77
C ASP A 50 5.56 13.60 -9.49
N GLN A 51 4.65 13.82 -8.54
CA GLN A 51 4.30 15.18 -8.09
C GLN A 51 5.50 15.92 -7.49
N ALA A 52 6.31 15.25 -6.68
CA ALA A 52 7.51 15.86 -6.11
C ALA A 52 8.54 16.21 -7.19
N GLU A 53 8.69 15.38 -8.23
CA GLU A 53 9.57 15.64 -9.37
C GLU A 53 9.08 16.84 -10.21
N GLU A 54 7.78 16.91 -10.52
CA GLU A 54 7.19 18.06 -11.22
C GLU A 54 7.40 19.36 -10.45
N LEU A 55 7.17 19.35 -9.13
CA LEU A 55 7.40 20.51 -8.27
C LEU A 55 8.88 20.91 -8.24
N GLY A 56 9.80 19.94 -8.18
CA GLY A 56 11.25 20.20 -8.24
C GLY A 56 11.69 20.80 -9.58
N ASN A 57 11.13 20.33 -10.69
CA ASN A 57 11.44 20.81 -12.03
C ASN A 57 10.87 22.22 -12.28
N SER A 58 9.68 22.51 -11.75
CA SER A 58 9.02 23.82 -11.88
C SER A 58 9.58 24.89 -10.94
N ALA A 59 10.20 24.51 -9.82
CA ALA A 59 10.87 25.43 -8.90
C ALA A 59 12.30 25.82 -9.34
N ARG A 60 12.85 25.22 -10.40
CA ARG A 60 14.20 25.51 -10.89
C ARG A 60 14.22 26.80 -11.73
N PRO A 61 14.93 27.86 -11.32
CA PRO A 61 15.05 29.07 -12.12
C PRO A 61 15.86 28.76 -13.39
N ARG A 62 15.40 29.31 -14.52
CA ARG A 62 16.08 29.22 -15.84
C ARG A 62 17.44 29.90 -15.82
#